data_AF-A0A800IG12-F1
#
_entry.id   AF-A0A800IG12-F1
#
_cell.length_a   1.000
_cell.length_b   1.000
_cell.length_c   1.000
_cell.angle_alpha   90.00
_cell.angle_beta   90.00
_cell.angle_gamma   90.00
#
_symmetry.space_group_name_H-M   'P 1'
#
loop_
_entity.id
_entity.type
_entity.pdbx_description
1 polymer ?
#
loop_
_entity_poly.entity_id
_entity_poly.type
_entity_poly.pdbx_seq_one_letter_code
_entity_poly.pdbx_strand_id
1 'polypeptide(L)'
;MSLSLIFRLSAGYIGIWVLMMAFLPSMVASDALGVDLTTPLKAQMQITALTALTVAIFNWTVTMWATENMAKFGRVAAYVWAAFALLNVYFLADGVMLATAQNYSSPVIMGAFAVLFFVKSND
;
A
#
# COMPACT_ATOMS: atom_id res chain seq x y z
N MET A 1 -18.79 5.78 -6.18
CA MET A 1 -17.40 6.25 -5.98
C MET A 1 -16.71 6.39 -7.33
N SER A 2 -16.02 7.51 -7.60
CA SER A 2 -15.31 7.72 -8.87
C SER A 2 -13.91 7.11 -8.84
N LEU A 3 -13.36 6.74 -10.00
CA LEU A 3 -12.00 6.21 -10.11
C LEU A 3 -10.94 7.19 -9.58
N SER A 4 -11.15 8.48 -9.80
CA SER A 4 -10.33 9.56 -9.23
C SER A 4 -10.29 9.53 -7.70
N LEU A 5 -11.43 9.30 -7.04
CA LEU A 5 -11.48 9.18 -5.59
C LEU A 5 -10.74 7.92 -5.11
N ILE A 6 -10.87 6.79 -5.81
CA ILE A 6 -10.16 5.55 -5.45
C ILE A 6 -8.64 5.76 -5.48
N PHE A 7 -8.12 6.42 -6.53
CA PHE A 7 -6.70 6.78 -6.63
C PHE A 7 -6.19 7.67 -5.49
N ARG A 8 -6.99 8.65 -5.05
CA ARG A 8 -6.62 9.52 -3.93
C ARG A 8 -6.64 8.77 -2.59
N LEU A 9 -7.65 7.92 -2.38
CA LEU A 9 -7.74 7.08 -1.18
C LEU A 9 -6.59 6.08 -1.10
N SER A 10 -6.25 5.43 -2.22
CA SER A 10 -5.15 4.49 -2.28
C SER A 10 -3.80 5.19 -2.04
N ALA A 11 -3.61 6.39 -2.60
CA ALA A 11 -2.44 7.23 -2.30
C ALA A 11 -2.38 7.62 -0.81
N GLY A 12 -3.51 7.98 -0.20
CA GLY A 12 -3.60 8.28 1.23
C GLY A 12 -3.21 7.09 2.09
N TYR A 13 -3.67 5.88 1.75
CA TYR A 13 -3.28 4.66 2.46
C TYR A 13 -1.78 4.37 2.35
N ILE A 14 -1.19 4.52 1.15
CA ILE A 14 0.28 4.41 0.99
C ILE A 14 0.97 5.47 1.86
N GLY A 15 0.43 6.69 1.92
CA GLY A 15 0.93 7.78 2.75
C GLY A 15 1.00 7.43 4.23
N ILE A 16 0.03 6.71 4.79
CA ILE A 16 0.07 6.23 6.18
C ILE A 16 1.30 5.34 6.39
N TRP A 17 1.52 4.37 5.50
CA TRP A 17 2.69 3.48 5.57
C TRP A 17 4.01 4.21 5.42
N VAL A 18 4.07 5.21 4.53
CA VAL A 18 5.24 6.09 4.37
C VAL A 18 5.55 6.80 5.69
N LEU A 19 4.55 7.41 6.33
CA LEU A 19 4.74 8.12 7.59
C LEU A 19 5.23 7.18 8.69
N MET A 20 4.64 5.98 8.78
CA MET A 20 5.06 4.97 9.74
C MET A 20 6.51 4.53 9.51
N MET A 21 6.90 4.19 8.29
CA MET A 21 8.27 3.76 7.99
C MET A 21 9.30 4.89 8.13
N ALA A 22 8.93 6.13 7.80
CA ALA A 22 9.83 7.28 7.85
C ALA A 22 10.09 7.79 9.27
N PHE A 23 9.02 7.87 10.08
CA PHE A 23 9.04 8.57 11.37
C PHE A 23 8.79 7.66 12.57
N LEU A 24 8.10 6.52 12.38
CA LEU A 24 7.73 5.58 13.45
C LEU A 24 8.21 4.14 13.13
N PRO A 25 9.48 3.92 12.73
CA PRO A 25 9.94 2.62 12.23
C PRO A 25 9.83 1.50 13.28
N SER A 26 9.80 1.81 14.57
CA SER A 26 9.56 0.82 15.63
C SER A 26 8.16 0.19 15.55
N MET A 27 7.13 0.94 15.14
CA MET A 27 5.77 0.41 14.99
C MET A 27 5.67 -0.62 13.85
N VAL A 28 6.56 -0.52 12.86
CA VAL A 28 6.60 -1.46 11.75
C VAL A 28 7.54 -2.62 12.08
N ALA A 29 8.77 -2.35 12.52
CA ALA A 29 9.73 -3.41 12.84
C ALA A 29 9.27 -4.26 14.03
N SER A 30 8.93 -3.65 15.14
CA SER A 30 8.65 -4.37 16.38
C SER A 30 7.19 -4.81 16.47
N ASP A 31 6.24 -3.89 16.25
CA ASP A 31 4.82 -4.21 16.49
C ASP A 31 4.18 -4.98 15.31
N ALA A 32 4.66 -4.79 14.08
CA ALA A 32 4.14 -5.47 12.91
C ALA A 32 4.97 -6.71 12.52
N LEU A 33 6.30 -6.65 12.58
CA LEU A 33 7.18 -7.75 12.16
C LEU A 33 7.80 -8.54 13.32
N GLY A 34 7.70 -8.06 14.57
CA GLY A 34 8.26 -8.76 15.72
C GLY A 34 9.79 -8.78 15.75
N VAL A 35 10.45 -7.85 15.05
CA VAL A 35 11.91 -7.78 14.97
C VAL A 35 12.46 -6.55 15.69
N ASP A 36 13.68 -6.70 16.20
CA ASP A 36 14.41 -5.59 16.81
C ASP A 36 14.78 -4.53 15.77
N LEU A 37 14.50 -3.27 16.09
CA LEU A 37 14.85 -2.15 15.23
C LEU A 37 16.35 -1.85 15.32
N THR A 38 17.11 -2.37 14.36
CA THR A 38 18.52 -2.04 14.20
C THR A 38 18.73 -0.76 13.39
N THR A 39 19.89 -0.12 13.51
CA THR A 39 20.24 1.08 12.72
C THR A 39 20.18 0.83 11.20
N PRO A 40 20.71 -0.27 10.64
CA PRO A 40 20.59 -0.54 9.21
C PRO A 40 19.14 -0.78 8.78
N LEU A 41 18.34 -1.49 9.58
CA LEU A 41 16.92 -1.71 9.29
C LEU A 41 16.15 -0.39 9.27
N LYS A 42 16.39 0.49 10.24
CA LYS A 42 15.81 1.85 10.26
C LYS A 42 16.12 2.61 8.97
N ALA A 43 17.39 2.64 8.54
CA ALA A 43 17.79 3.31 7.30
C ALA A 43 17.09 2.70 6.08
N GLN A 44 17.03 1.37 5.99
CA GLN A 44 16.35 0.66 4.92
C GLN A 44 14.85 1.01 4.85
N MET A 45 14.18 1.09 6.00
CA MET A 45 12.76 1.46 6.08
C MET A 45 12.52 2.89 5.63
N GLN A 46 13.40 3.83 5.99
CA GLN A 46 13.30 5.22 5.55
C GLN A 46 13.54 5.38 4.04
N ILE A 47 14.47 4.62 3.47
CA ILE A 47 14.67 4.55 2.00
C ILE A 47 13.42 3.97 1.33
N THR A 48 12.87 2.88 1.88
CA THR A 48 11.65 2.25 1.37
C THR A 48 10.45 3.21 1.45
N ALA A 49 10.36 4.01 2.53
CA ALA A 49 9.35 5.04 2.69
C ALA A 49 9.46 6.10 1.59
N LEU A 50 10.66 6.54 1.24
CA LEU A 50 10.88 7.49 0.14
C LEU A 50 10.43 6.89 -1.19
N THR A 51 10.77 5.63 -1.48
CA THR A 51 10.29 4.94 -2.69
C THR A 51 8.76 4.85 -2.70
N ALA A 52 8.14 4.43 -1.60
CA ALA A 52 6.69 4.34 -1.49
C ALA A 52 5.99 5.71 -1.61
N LEU A 53 6.62 6.79 -1.14
CA LEU A 53 6.13 8.15 -1.30
C LEU A 53 6.02 8.53 -2.78
N THR A 54 7.00 8.15 -3.61
CA THR A 54 6.91 8.40 -5.06
C THR A 54 5.69 7.71 -5.68
N VAL A 55 5.40 6.47 -5.27
CA VAL A 55 4.23 5.72 -5.72
C VAL A 55 2.92 6.37 -5.24
N ALA A 56 2.89 6.88 -4.00
CA ALA A 56 1.74 7.62 -3.49
C ALA A 56 1.48 8.89 -4.29
N ILE A 57 2.54 9.65 -4.60
CA ILE A 57 2.46 10.87 -5.42
C ILE A 57 1.97 10.53 -6.83
N PHE A 58 2.48 9.49 -7.48
CA PHE A 58 1.99 9.09 -8.79
C PHE A 58 0.51 8.68 -8.76
N ASN A 59 0.07 7.90 -7.76
CA ASN A 59 -1.34 7.55 -7.60
C ASN A 59 -2.22 8.79 -7.36
N TRP A 60 -1.77 9.75 -6.56
CA TRP A 60 -2.52 10.99 -6.31
C TRP A 60 -2.65 11.83 -7.58
N THR A 61 -1.55 11.95 -8.32
CA THR A 61 -1.41 12.87 -9.44
C THR A 61 -1.93 12.31 -10.75
N VAL A 62 -2.11 10.98 -10.90
CA VAL A 62 -2.61 10.36 -12.15
C VAL A 62 -3.91 11.01 -12.65
N THR A 63 -4.73 11.47 -11.72
CA THR A 63 -6.02 12.14 -12.00
C THR A 63 -5.87 13.50 -12.69
N MET A 64 -4.67 14.09 -12.66
CA MET A 64 -4.37 15.40 -13.25
C MET A 64 -3.85 15.34 -14.68
N TRP A 65 -3.30 14.21 -15.11
CA TRP A 65 -2.61 14.10 -16.42
C TRP A 65 -2.97 12.86 -17.24
N ALA A 66 -3.75 11.92 -16.69
CA ALA A 66 -4.17 10.70 -17.39
C ALA A 66 -5.69 10.51 -17.42
N THR A 67 -6.47 11.58 -17.51
CA THR A 67 -7.95 11.55 -17.47
C THR A 67 -8.55 10.58 -18.49
N GLU A 68 -8.09 10.59 -19.74
CA GLU A 68 -8.60 9.73 -20.82
C GLU A 68 -8.18 8.26 -20.68
N ASN A 69 -7.06 7.98 -20.02
CA ASN A 69 -6.52 6.63 -19.84
C ASN A 69 -6.67 6.12 -18.40
N MET A 70 -7.43 6.82 -17.55
CA MET A 70 -7.53 6.53 -16.12
C MET A 70 -8.04 5.12 -15.87
N ALA A 71 -8.97 4.62 -16.68
CA ALA A 71 -9.46 3.24 -16.61
C ALA A 71 -8.38 2.18 -16.95
N LYS A 72 -7.46 2.48 -17.88
CA LYS A 72 -6.33 1.57 -18.15
C LYS A 72 -5.38 1.52 -16.95
N PHE A 73 -5.05 2.68 -16.38
CA PHE A 73 -4.24 2.76 -15.16
C PHE A 73 -4.92 2.07 -13.98
N GLY A 74 -6.23 2.23 -13.82
CA GLY A 74 -6.99 1.59 -12.75
C GLY A 74 -6.97 0.06 -12.85
N ARG A 75 -7.03 -0.52 -14.06
CA ARG A 75 -6.83 -1.97 -14.23
C ARG A 75 -5.44 -2.45 -13.81
N VAL A 76 -4.39 -1.70 -14.17
CA VAL A 76 -3.02 -2.01 -13.72
C VAL A 76 -2.93 -1.92 -12.19
N ALA A 77 -3.49 -0.85 -11.61
CA ALA A 77 -3.55 -0.68 -10.16
C ALA A 77 -4.26 -1.85 -9.49
N ALA A 78 -5.38 -2.34 -10.05
CA ALA A 78 -6.10 -3.49 -9.51
C ALA A 78 -5.20 -4.72 -9.36
N TYR A 79 -4.43 -5.07 -10.40
CA TYR A 79 -3.51 -6.21 -10.35
C TYR A 79 -2.38 -6.01 -9.35
N VAL A 80 -1.81 -4.80 -9.28
CA VAL A 80 -0.75 -4.46 -8.33
C VAL A 80 -1.26 -4.57 -6.88
N TRP A 81 -2.43 -4.01 -6.57
CA TRP A 81 -3.04 -4.11 -5.25
C TRP A 81 -3.39 -5.55 -4.88
N ALA A 82 -3.88 -6.35 -5.83
CA ALA A 82 -4.14 -7.77 -5.60
C ALA A 82 -2.86 -8.54 -5.27
N ALA A 83 -1.77 -8.29 -5.99
CA ALA A 83 -0.48 -8.92 -5.72
C ALA A 83 0.05 -8.56 -4.32
N PHE A 84 -0.05 -7.29 -3.92
CA PHE A 84 0.33 -6.87 -2.56
C PHE A 84 -0.54 -7.53 -1.48
N ALA A 85 -1.86 -7.63 -1.70
CA ALA A 85 -2.76 -8.31 -0.77
C ALA A 85 -2.36 -9.78 -0.60
N LEU A 86 -2.13 -10.50 -1.70
CA LEU A 86 -1.71 -11.90 -1.68
C LEU A 86 -0.38 -12.10 -0.96
N LEU A 87 0.60 -11.23 -1.20
CA LEU A 87 1.90 -11.29 -0.52
C LEU A 87 1.76 -11.08 1.01
N ASN A 88 0.91 -10.15 1.44
CA ASN A 88 0.67 -9.91 2.87
C ASN A 88 -0.05 -11.10 3.53
N VAL A 89 -1.02 -11.72 2.83
CA VAL A 89 -1.65 -12.96 3.30
C VAL A 89 -0.62 -14.08 3.44
N TYR A 90 0.28 -14.21 2.45
CA TYR A 90 1.37 -15.18 2.51
C TYR A 90 2.28 -14.94 3.73
N PHE A 91 2.76 -13.71 3.96
CA PHE A 91 3.62 -13.42 5.11
C PHE A 91 2.96 -13.65 6.47
N LEU A 92 1.64 -13.44 6.56
CA LEU A 92 0.87 -13.81 7.76
C LEU A 92 0.78 -15.33 7.92
N ALA A 93 0.55 -16.08 6.85
CA ALA A 93 0.47 -17.54 6.87
C ALA A 93 1.81 -18.20 7.19
N ASP A 94 2.91 -17.61 6.72
CA ASP A 94 4.29 -18.08 6.92
C ASP A 94 4.88 -17.62 8.28
N GLY A 95 4.13 -16.83 9.06
CA GLY A 95 4.54 -16.35 10.38
C GLY A 95 5.61 -15.24 10.35
N VAL A 96 5.90 -14.67 9.18
CA VAL A 96 6.82 -13.53 9.01
C VAL A 96 6.23 -12.24 9.60
N MET A 97 4.92 -12.04 9.43
CA MET A 97 4.19 -10.94 10.05
C MET A 97 3.44 -11.45 11.29
N LEU A 98 3.46 -10.66 12.37
CA LEU A 98 2.72 -10.99 13.58
C LEU A 98 1.22 -11.04 13.31
N ALA A 99 0.51 -11.97 13.94
CA ALA A 99 -0.94 -12.12 13.81
C ALA A 99 -1.70 -11.04 14.62
N THR A 100 -1.61 -9.78 14.19
CA THR A 100 -2.24 -8.62 14.82
C THR A 100 -3.39 -8.08 13.97
N ALA A 101 -4.33 -7.36 14.59
CA ALA A 101 -5.43 -6.73 13.86
C ALA A 101 -4.93 -5.78 12.76
N GLN A 102 -3.83 -5.05 13.01
CA GLN A 102 -3.18 -4.19 12.02
C GLN A 102 -2.71 -5.00 10.81
N ASN A 103 -2.00 -6.11 11.03
CA ASN A 103 -1.49 -6.91 9.92
C ASN A 103 -2.60 -7.62 9.15
N TYR A 104 -3.67 -8.09 9.81
CA TYR A 104 -4.84 -8.64 9.11
C TYR A 104 -5.64 -7.59 8.32
N SER A 105 -5.72 -6.35 8.82
CA SER A 105 -6.44 -5.28 8.13
C SER A 105 -5.77 -4.87 6.81
N SER A 106 -4.45 -4.99 6.73
CA SER A 106 -3.66 -4.55 5.58
C SER A 106 -4.01 -5.28 4.27
N PRO A 107 -3.96 -6.62 4.18
CA PRO A 107 -4.36 -7.35 2.98
C PRO A 107 -5.85 -7.18 2.67
N VAL A 108 -6.71 -6.99 3.67
CA VAL A 108 -8.14 -6.74 3.46
C VAL A 108 -8.35 -5.39 2.76
N ILE A 109 -7.71 -4.33 3.23
CA ILE A 109 -7.77 -2.99 2.62
C ILE A 109 -7.15 -3.03 1.21
N MET A 110 -6.02 -3.71 1.04
CA MET A 110 -5.38 -3.88 -0.27
C MET A 110 -6.28 -4.63 -1.25
N GLY A 111 -6.92 -5.71 -0.82
CA GLY A 111 -7.89 -6.47 -1.62
C GLY A 111 -9.12 -5.63 -1.96
N ALA A 112 -9.62 -4.82 -1.03
CA ALA A 112 -10.71 -3.89 -1.30
C ALA A 112 -10.33 -2.87 -2.38
N PHE A 113 -9.14 -2.26 -2.33
CA PHE A 113 -8.65 -1.39 -3.40
C PHE A 113 -8.55 -2.13 -4.73
N ALA A 114 -8.03 -3.37 -4.73
CA ALA A 114 -7.95 -4.18 -5.95
C ALA A 114 -9.31 -4.37 -6.61
N VAL A 115 -10.33 -4.77 -5.84
CA VAL A 115 -11.71 -4.96 -6.32
C VAL A 115 -12.30 -3.63 -6.80
N LEU A 116 -12.15 -2.57 -6.02
CA LEU A 116 -12.68 -1.24 -6.36
C LEU A 116 -12.09 -0.72 -7.67
N PHE A 117 -10.77 -0.82 -7.83
CA PHE A 117 -10.09 -0.46 -9.07
C PHE A 117 -10.54 -1.32 -10.25
N PHE A 118 -10.67 -2.64 -10.06
CA PHE A 118 -11.11 -3.53 -11.13
C PHE A 118 -12.53 -3.19 -11.61
N VAL A 119 -13.49 -3.09 -10.68
CA VAL A 119 -14.88 -2.77 -11.02
C VAL A 119 -14.95 -1.39 -11.68
N LYS A 120 -14.39 -0.34 -11.05
CA LYS A 120 -14.49 1.03 -11.56
C LYS A 120 -13.67 1.34 -12.80
N SER A 121 -12.83 0.42 -13.24
CA SER A 121 -12.09 0.56 -14.50
C SER A 121 -12.73 -0.18 -15.68
N ASN A 122 -13.78 -0.97 -15.40
CA ASN A 122 -14.55 -1.69 -16.42
C ASN A 122 -16.00 -1.18 -16.53
N ASP A 123 -16.41 -0.25 -15.65
CA ASP A 123 -17.61 0.59 -15.79
C ASP A 123 -17.41 1.65 -16.89
#